data_AF-A0A2N1TB01-F1
#
_entry.id   AF-A0A2N1TB01-F1
#
_cell.length_a   1.000
_cell.length_b   1.000
_cell.length_c   1.000
_cell.angle_alpha   90.00
_cell.angle_beta   90.00
_cell.angle_gamma   90.00
#
_symmetry.space_group_name_H-M   'P 1'
#
loop_
_entity.id
_entity.type
_entity.pdbx_description
1 polymer ?
#
loop_
_entity_poly.entity_id
_entity_poly.type
_entity_poly.pdbx_seq_one_letter_code
_entity_poly.pdbx_strand_id
1 'polypeptide(L)'
;MKTNEAITQLWEEGFFETEKRPIEVKNELQKRYGITPSNTSSHLKSCSRFLRKVNKGWIQKIRHGISESRKDSGVHSFDLYRLAPEIRKVSKKLFDDKHYSQAVLETLKYLNNFIKNKSGVQDDGKSLMLKVFNENNPSLKLNQLSTTSEKNEQEGFKFLFAGAMVGIRNPKAHENIIDNDPVKAMEMLALVNLLFNKARTSHKV
;
A
#
# COMPACT_ATOMS: atom_id res chain seq x y z
N MET A 1 5.34 22.06 31.09
CA MET A 1 4.31 21.06 31.28
C MET A 1 4.69 20.11 32.40
N LYS A 2 4.10 20.33 33.58
CA LYS A 2 4.10 19.37 34.68
C LYS A 2 3.36 18.10 34.21
N THR A 3 3.70 16.93 34.76
CA THR A 3 3.13 15.64 34.33
C THR A 3 1.60 15.64 34.27
N ASN A 4 0.94 16.30 35.22
CA ASN A 4 -0.53 16.37 35.24
C ASN A 4 -1.11 17.23 34.10
N GLU A 5 -0.42 18.30 33.70
CA GLU A 5 -0.83 19.13 32.54
C GLU A 5 -0.69 18.35 31.24
N ALA A 6 0.34 17.48 31.14
CA ALA A 6 0.57 16.63 29.96
C ALA A 6 -0.51 15.56 29.79
N ILE A 7 -0.95 14.96 30.90
CA ILE A 7 -2.01 13.95 30.91
C ILE A 7 -3.36 14.58 30.53
N THR A 8 -3.66 15.77 31.04
CA THR A 8 -4.87 16.51 30.66
C THR A 8 -4.87 16.88 29.18
N GLN A 9 -3.74 17.32 28.62
CA GLN A 9 -3.65 17.66 27.20
C GLN A 9 -3.83 16.44 26.28
N LEU A 10 -3.23 15.29 26.61
CA LEU A 10 -3.43 14.04 25.86
C LEU A 10 -4.90 13.58 25.85
N TRP A 11 -5.62 13.86 26.93
CA TRP A 11 -7.06 13.61 27.02
C TRP A 11 -7.88 14.59 26.16
N GLU A 12 -7.59 15.90 26.24
CA GLU A 12 -8.27 16.93 25.43
C GLU A 12 -8.06 16.73 23.92
N GLU A 13 -6.90 16.21 23.51
CA GLU A 13 -6.57 15.88 22.12
C GLU A 13 -7.18 14.55 21.63
N GLY A 14 -7.97 13.87 22.47
CA GLY A 14 -8.71 12.67 22.07
C GLY A 14 -7.85 11.43 21.84
N PHE A 15 -6.63 11.38 22.39
CA PHE A 15 -5.70 10.26 22.21
C PHE A 15 -6.20 8.95 22.84
N PHE A 16 -7.10 9.04 23.82
CA PHE A 16 -7.73 7.89 24.48
C PHE A 16 -9.23 7.89 24.16
N GLU A 17 -9.67 6.87 23.42
CA GLU A 17 -11.06 6.77 22.94
C GLU A 17 -12.05 6.34 24.05
N THR A 18 -11.56 5.75 25.14
CA THR A 18 -12.39 5.10 26.17
C THR A 18 -12.45 5.84 27.51
N GLU A 19 -11.40 6.55 27.90
CA GLU A 19 -11.27 7.18 29.22
C GLU A 19 -11.72 8.64 29.18
N LYS A 20 -12.72 9.01 30.01
CA LYS A 20 -13.41 10.31 29.94
C LYS A 20 -12.91 11.32 30.96
N ARG A 21 -11.97 10.94 31.83
CA ARG A 21 -11.40 11.83 32.86
C ARG A 21 -9.88 11.65 33.00
N PRO A 22 -9.11 12.72 33.32
CA PRO A 22 -7.65 12.65 33.49
C PRO A 22 -7.19 11.62 34.53
N ILE A 23 -7.99 11.37 35.57
CA ILE A 23 -7.70 10.35 36.61
C ILE A 23 -7.79 8.92 36.04
N GLU A 24 -8.70 8.69 35.09
CA GLU A 24 -8.90 7.39 34.44
C GLU A 24 -7.73 7.10 33.49
N VAL A 25 -7.33 8.10 32.69
CA VAL A 25 -6.13 8.02 31.83
C VAL A 25 -4.88 7.72 32.65
N LYS A 26 -4.70 8.39 33.80
CA LYS A 26 -3.55 8.13 34.70
C LYS A 26 -3.55 6.71 35.23
N ASN A 27 -4.71 6.21 35.66
CA ASN A 27 -4.84 4.84 36.16
C ASN A 27 -4.58 3.81 35.06
N GLU A 28 -5.05 4.07 33.84
CA GLU A 28 -4.85 3.15 32.71
C GLU A 28 -3.40 3.13 32.22
N LEU A 29 -2.72 4.27 32.19
CA LEU A 29 -1.29 4.36 31.91
C LEU A 29 -0.46 3.57 32.93
N GLN A 30 -0.84 3.63 34.20
CA GLN A 30 -0.21 2.82 35.25
C GLN A 30 -0.54 1.33 35.10
N LYS A 31 -1.79 0.98 34.81
CA LYS A 31 -2.26 -0.41 34.73
C LYS A 31 -1.74 -1.15 33.50
N ARG A 32 -1.83 -0.56 32.31
CA ARG A 32 -1.43 -1.19 31.03
C ARG A 32 0.07 -1.10 30.76
N TYR A 33 0.69 0.01 31.14
CA TYR A 33 2.05 0.34 30.71
C TYR A 33 3.01 0.58 31.88
N GLY A 34 2.56 0.47 33.14
CA GLY A 34 3.40 0.69 34.31
C GLY A 34 3.89 2.14 34.46
N ILE A 35 3.27 3.10 33.77
CA ILE A 35 3.71 4.50 33.77
C ILE A 35 3.12 5.22 34.98
N THR A 36 4.00 5.75 35.82
CA THR A 36 3.66 6.53 37.01
C THR A 36 4.23 7.94 36.89
N PRO A 37 3.75 8.92 37.67
CA PRO A 37 4.28 10.29 37.64
C PRO A 37 5.80 10.38 37.87
N SER A 38 6.37 9.47 38.67
CA SER A 38 7.80 9.41 38.97
C SER A 38 8.64 8.86 37.82
N ASN A 39 8.07 8.00 36.96
CA ASN A 39 8.79 7.39 35.83
C ASN A 39 8.39 7.94 34.45
N THR A 40 7.40 8.84 34.39
CA THR A 40 6.86 9.38 33.12
C THR A 40 7.96 10.05 32.28
N SER A 41 8.86 10.80 32.92
CA SER A 41 9.97 11.45 32.20
C SER A 41 10.94 10.46 31.58
N SER A 42 11.11 9.26 32.15
CA SER A 42 11.95 8.20 31.57
C SER A 42 11.30 7.60 30.34
N HIS A 43 10.00 7.28 30.43
CA HIS A 43 9.22 6.77 29.31
C HIS A 43 9.06 7.79 28.17
N LEU A 44 8.88 9.07 28.46
CA LEU A 44 8.84 10.10 27.40
C LEU A 44 10.20 10.28 26.71
N LYS A 45 11.32 10.01 27.40
CA LYS A 45 12.65 9.98 26.79
C LYS A 45 12.85 8.79 25.85
N SER A 46 12.27 7.62 26.12
CA SER A 46 12.30 6.51 25.17
C SER A 46 11.50 6.82 23.89
N CYS A 47 10.49 7.68 23.99
CA CYS A 47 9.76 8.27 22.86
C CYS A 47 10.48 9.47 22.20
N SER A 48 11.78 9.69 22.46
CA SER A 48 12.54 10.83 21.92
C SER A 48 12.62 10.90 20.40
N ARG A 49 12.32 9.80 19.70
CA ARG A 49 12.16 9.80 18.23
C ARG A 49 10.95 10.64 17.78
N PHE A 50 9.90 10.69 18.58
CA PHE A 50 8.63 11.35 18.27
C PHE A 50 8.41 12.64 19.07
N LEU A 51 9.02 12.75 20.25
CA LEU A 51 8.88 13.91 21.15
C LEU A 51 10.22 14.64 21.32
N ARG A 52 10.17 15.96 21.48
CA ARG A 52 11.30 16.75 21.95
C ARG A 52 10.91 17.55 23.17
N LYS A 53 11.85 17.72 24.09
CA LYS A 53 11.69 18.61 25.24
C LYS A 53 11.89 20.05 24.77
N VAL A 54 10.92 20.91 25.00
CA VAL A 54 11.02 22.36 24.76
C VAL A 54 10.55 23.06 26.02
N ASN A 55 11.40 23.91 26.59
CA ASN A 55 11.19 24.55 27.89
C ASN A 55 10.84 23.51 28.97
N LYS A 56 9.79 23.79 29.78
CA LYS A 56 9.29 22.89 30.82
C LYS A 56 8.39 21.76 30.28
N GLY A 57 8.17 21.63 28.98
CA GLY A 57 7.20 20.68 28.38
C GLY A 57 7.79 19.75 27.32
N TRP A 58 7.00 18.77 26.89
CA TRP A 58 7.31 17.87 25.77
C TRP A 58 6.37 18.20 24.63
N ILE A 59 6.90 18.37 23.42
CA ILE A 59 6.11 18.59 22.21
C ILE A 59 6.43 17.51 21.17
N GLN A 60 5.45 17.15 20.36
CA GLN A 60 5.65 16.25 19.23
C GLN A 60 6.60 16.90 18.21
N LYS A 61 7.64 16.17 17.78
CA LYS A 61 8.58 16.61 16.75
C LYS A 61 7.92 16.73 15.37
N ILE A 62 6.84 15.99 15.15
CA ILE A 62 6.14 15.90 13.88
C ILE A 62 4.67 16.17 14.17
N ARG A 63 4.17 17.37 13.84
CA ARG A 63 2.73 17.49 13.58
C ARG A 63 2.46 16.63 12.35
N HIS A 64 1.49 15.73 12.41
CA HIS A 64 0.90 15.14 11.20
C HIS A 64 0.16 16.27 10.46
N GLY A 65 0.95 17.11 9.80
CA GLY A 65 0.54 18.27 9.06
C GLY A 65 1.43 18.30 7.83
N ILE A 66 0.81 17.97 6.71
CA ILE A 66 1.36 18.01 5.37
C ILE A 66 2.11 19.33 5.19
N SER A 67 3.43 19.27 5.07
CA SER A 67 4.26 20.39 4.63
C SER A 67 5.48 19.80 3.93
N GLU A 68 5.46 20.00 2.62
CA GLU A 68 6.47 19.62 1.65
C GLU A 68 7.85 20.18 2.01
N SER A 69 8.87 19.52 1.44
CA SER A 69 10.32 19.81 1.51
C SER A 69 11.11 19.03 2.56
N ARG A 70 11.42 17.76 2.23
CA ARG A 70 12.69 17.16 2.62
C ARG A 70 13.30 16.48 1.40
N LYS A 71 14.58 16.81 1.13
CA LYS A 71 15.44 15.97 0.29
C LYS A 71 15.37 14.56 0.86
N ASP A 72 14.83 13.66 0.05
CA ASP A 72 14.47 12.31 0.45
C ASP A 72 15.74 11.47 0.61
N SER A 73 16.01 11.08 1.85
CA SER A 73 16.91 9.97 2.15
C SER A 73 16.25 9.12 3.22
N GLY A 74 15.33 8.23 2.82
CA GLY A 74 14.75 7.26 3.74
C GLY A 74 13.58 6.44 3.21
N VAL A 75 13.89 5.45 2.35
CA VAL A 75 13.02 4.38 1.81
C VAL A 75 12.00 4.86 0.77
N HIS A 76 12.31 4.58 -0.50
CA HIS A 76 11.40 4.83 -1.61
C HIS A 76 10.11 4.03 -1.41
N SER A 77 8.93 4.54 -1.76
CA SER A 77 7.67 3.77 -1.66
C SER A 77 7.79 2.40 -2.37
N PHE A 78 8.52 2.34 -3.48
CA PHE A 78 8.81 1.07 -4.20
C PHE A 78 9.59 0.05 -3.36
N ASP A 79 10.40 0.50 -2.41
CA ASP A 79 11.17 -0.36 -1.51
C ASP A 79 10.27 -0.93 -0.41
N LEU A 80 9.23 -0.20 0.01
CA LEU A 80 8.21 -0.68 0.95
C LEU A 80 7.32 -1.74 0.30
N TYR A 81 6.85 -1.51 -0.93
CA TYR A 81 5.98 -2.44 -1.65
C TYR A 81 6.70 -3.63 -2.29
N ARG A 82 8.05 -3.66 -2.24
CA ARG A 82 8.90 -4.70 -2.82
C ARG A 82 8.45 -5.13 -4.22
N LEU A 83 8.14 -4.15 -5.08
CA LEU A 83 7.65 -4.41 -6.43
C LEU A 83 8.65 -5.30 -7.20
N ALA A 84 8.18 -6.20 -8.07
CA ALA A 84 9.06 -7.05 -8.85
C ALA A 84 10.04 -6.21 -9.69
N PRO A 85 11.30 -6.63 -9.89
CA PRO A 85 12.30 -5.87 -10.64
C PRO A 85 11.80 -5.39 -12.02
N GLU A 86 11.01 -6.21 -12.70
CA GLU A 86 10.41 -5.92 -13.99
C GLU A 86 9.38 -4.79 -13.90
N ILE A 87 8.54 -4.82 -12.88
CA ILE A 87 7.54 -3.77 -12.61
C ILE A 87 8.25 -2.46 -12.27
N ARG A 88 9.30 -2.52 -11.43
CA ARG A 88 10.11 -1.35 -11.08
C ARG A 88 10.75 -0.72 -12.31
N LYS A 89 11.32 -1.54 -13.20
CA LYS A 89 11.98 -1.08 -14.42
C LYS A 89 11.05 -0.25 -15.31
N VAL A 90 9.77 -0.61 -15.37
CA VAL A 90 8.78 0.08 -16.21
C VAL A 90 8.18 1.32 -15.54
N SER A 91 7.94 1.26 -14.22
CA SER A 91 7.16 2.30 -13.52
C SER A 91 7.99 3.34 -12.78
N LYS A 92 9.19 3.00 -12.27
CA LYS A 92 9.88 3.82 -11.26
C LYS A 92 10.16 5.24 -11.76
N LYS A 93 10.82 5.37 -12.91
CA LYS A 93 11.18 6.70 -13.44
C LYS A 93 9.94 7.58 -13.65
N LEU A 94 8.89 7.02 -14.26
CA LEU A 94 7.63 7.73 -14.47
C LEU A 94 7.01 8.16 -13.14
N PHE A 95 7.03 7.30 -12.14
CA PHE A 95 6.50 7.62 -10.82
C PHE A 95 7.29 8.74 -10.13
N ASP A 96 8.63 8.67 -10.16
CA ASP A 96 9.53 9.66 -9.56
C ASP A 96 9.38 11.03 -10.24
N ASP A 97 9.18 11.02 -11.56
CA ASP A 97 8.94 12.21 -12.39
C ASP A 97 7.48 12.72 -12.28
N LYS A 98 6.69 12.16 -11.35
CA LYS A 98 5.27 12.50 -11.08
C LYS A 98 4.31 12.20 -12.23
N HIS A 99 4.72 11.39 -13.20
CA HIS A 99 3.86 10.85 -14.26
C HIS A 99 3.08 9.62 -13.79
N TYR A 100 2.32 9.76 -12.70
CA TYR A 100 1.70 8.64 -12.00
C TYR A 100 0.72 7.82 -12.86
N SER A 101 -0.16 8.49 -13.59
CA SER A 101 -1.10 7.81 -14.48
C SER A 101 -0.39 7.04 -15.59
N GLN A 102 0.71 7.58 -16.12
CA GLN A 102 1.52 6.91 -17.12
C GLN A 102 2.30 5.73 -16.54
N ALA A 103 2.83 5.86 -15.31
CA ALA A 103 3.48 4.76 -14.60
C ALA A 103 2.56 3.55 -14.46
N VAL A 104 1.29 3.77 -14.08
CA VAL A 104 0.28 2.71 -13.99
C VAL A 104 -0.05 2.13 -15.36
N LEU A 105 -0.29 2.99 -16.36
CA LEU A 105 -0.65 2.57 -17.72
C LEU A 105 0.44 1.70 -18.36
N GLU A 106 1.70 2.12 -18.31
CA GLU A 106 2.82 1.36 -18.88
C GLU A 106 3.04 0.04 -18.16
N THR A 107 2.80 -0.01 -16.84
CA THR A 107 2.87 -1.27 -16.08
C THR A 107 1.78 -2.25 -16.49
N LEU A 108 0.55 -1.77 -16.72
CA LEU A 108 -0.55 -2.62 -17.20
C LEU A 108 -0.31 -3.11 -18.64
N LYS A 109 0.26 -2.28 -19.51
CA LYS A 109 0.70 -2.69 -20.85
C LYS A 109 1.78 -3.77 -20.77
N TYR A 110 2.75 -3.60 -19.87
CA TYR A 110 3.78 -4.61 -19.61
C TYR A 110 3.17 -5.94 -19.14
N LEU A 111 2.26 -5.92 -18.16
CA LEU A 111 1.57 -7.12 -17.69
C LEU A 111 0.80 -7.83 -18.81
N ASN A 112 0.04 -7.07 -19.61
CA ASN A 112 -0.71 -7.61 -20.74
C ASN A 112 0.21 -8.32 -21.75
N ASN A 113 1.31 -7.67 -22.13
CA ASN A 113 2.27 -8.24 -23.07
C ASN A 113 3.02 -9.45 -22.50
N PHE A 114 3.34 -9.42 -21.20
CA PHE A 114 3.91 -10.57 -20.51
C PHE A 114 2.98 -11.79 -20.61
N ILE A 115 1.69 -11.60 -20.36
CA ILE A 115 0.67 -12.68 -20.44
C ILE A 115 0.49 -13.15 -21.90
N LYS A 116 0.44 -12.24 -22.88
CA LYS A 116 0.43 -12.61 -24.31
C LYS A 116 1.59 -13.52 -24.67
N ASN A 117 2.81 -13.08 -24.35
CA ASN A 117 4.02 -13.80 -24.71
C ASN A 117 4.09 -15.17 -24.01
N LYS A 118 3.72 -15.23 -22.72
CA LYS A 118 3.76 -16.46 -21.94
C LYS A 118 2.70 -17.47 -22.40
N SER A 119 1.48 -17.01 -22.70
CA SER A 119 0.37 -17.87 -23.14
C SER A 119 0.45 -18.26 -24.63
N GLY A 120 1.00 -17.40 -25.48
CA GLY A 120 0.93 -17.52 -26.94
C GLY A 120 -0.40 -17.05 -27.56
N VAL A 121 -1.32 -16.53 -26.74
CA VAL A 121 -2.63 -16.02 -27.19
C VAL A 121 -2.49 -14.58 -27.71
N GLN A 122 -3.12 -14.29 -28.84
CA GLN A 122 -3.00 -12.99 -29.54
C GLN A 122 -4.05 -11.94 -29.14
N ASP A 123 -5.13 -12.36 -28.47
CA ASP A 123 -6.18 -11.51 -27.88
C ASP A 123 -5.57 -10.41 -26.96
N ASP A 124 -6.29 -9.31 -26.68
CA ASP A 124 -5.78 -8.20 -25.85
C ASP A 124 -6.71 -7.82 -24.69
N GLY A 125 -6.16 -7.24 -23.63
CA GLY A 125 -6.95 -6.67 -22.54
C GLY A 125 -7.91 -7.68 -21.92
N LYS A 126 -9.20 -7.33 -21.80
CA LYS A 126 -10.22 -8.19 -21.17
C LYS A 126 -10.30 -9.58 -21.80
N SER A 127 -10.36 -9.68 -23.12
CA SER A 127 -10.56 -10.97 -23.81
C SER A 127 -9.38 -11.91 -23.58
N LEU A 128 -8.16 -11.37 -23.61
CA LEU A 128 -6.95 -12.11 -23.26
C LEU A 128 -7.05 -12.72 -21.85
N MET A 129 -7.39 -11.91 -20.85
CA MET A 129 -7.41 -12.37 -19.46
C MET A 129 -8.47 -13.44 -19.22
N LEU A 130 -9.67 -13.26 -19.80
CA LEU A 130 -10.76 -14.22 -19.68
C LEU A 130 -10.42 -15.56 -20.36
N LYS A 131 -9.74 -15.52 -21.50
CA LYS A 131 -9.36 -16.71 -22.27
C LYS A 131 -8.20 -17.46 -21.62
N VAL A 132 -7.12 -16.74 -21.29
CA VAL A 132 -5.88 -17.34 -20.79
C VAL A 132 -6.07 -18.01 -19.43
N PHE A 133 -6.87 -17.42 -18.55
CA PHE A 133 -7.09 -17.91 -17.19
C PHE A 133 -8.42 -18.65 -17.00
N ASN A 134 -9.10 -19.06 -18.08
CA ASN A 134 -10.33 -19.86 -17.97
C ASN A 134 -10.07 -21.20 -17.27
N GLU A 135 -10.61 -21.41 -16.08
CA GLU A 135 -10.45 -22.62 -15.27
C GLU A 135 -10.88 -23.92 -15.96
N ASN A 136 -11.76 -23.85 -16.96
CA ASN A 136 -12.21 -25.01 -17.73
C ASN A 136 -11.29 -25.34 -18.91
N ASN A 137 -10.59 -24.34 -19.45
CA ASN A 137 -9.64 -24.52 -20.56
C ASN A 137 -8.55 -23.43 -20.55
N PRO A 138 -7.62 -23.48 -19.57
CA PRO A 138 -6.65 -22.40 -19.37
C PRO A 138 -5.46 -22.56 -20.32
N SER A 139 -4.97 -21.45 -20.86
CA SER A 139 -3.63 -21.41 -21.46
C SER A 139 -2.54 -21.25 -20.39
N LEU A 140 -2.87 -20.63 -19.25
CA LEU A 140 -2.00 -20.50 -18.09
C LEU A 140 -2.71 -20.95 -16.81
N LYS A 141 -2.08 -21.86 -16.07
CA LYS A 141 -2.54 -22.32 -14.76
C LYS A 141 -1.82 -21.59 -13.63
N LEU A 142 -2.57 -20.94 -12.73
CA LEU A 142 -2.03 -20.26 -11.56
C LEU A 142 -1.69 -21.23 -10.41
N ASN A 143 -2.34 -22.39 -10.38
CA ASN A 143 -2.16 -23.49 -9.44
C ASN A 143 -2.45 -24.84 -10.15
N GLN A 144 -2.66 -25.96 -9.45
CA GLN A 144 -2.84 -27.27 -10.10
C GLN A 144 -4.25 -27.49 -10.68
N LEU A 145 -5.26 -26.70 -10.27
CA LEU A 145 -6.67 -26.88 -10.62
C LEU A 145 -7.25 -28.26 -10.24
N SER A 146 -6.64 -28.92 -9.25
CA SER A 146 -7.02 -30.26 -8.80
C SER A 146 -8.22 -30.23 -7.88
N THR A 147 -8.39 -29.15 -7.11
CA THR A 147 -9.48 -28.98 -6.14
C THR A 147 -10.45 -27.88 -6.55
N THR A 148 -11.67 -27.91 -5.99
CA THR A 148 -12.66 -26.81 -6.17
C THR A 148 -12.09 -25.47 -5.72
N SER A 149 -11.37 -25.43 -4.60
CA SER A 149 -10.74 -24.20 -4.09
C SER A 149 -9.71 -23.63 -5.06
N GLU A 150 -8.90 -24.49 -5.68
CA GLU A 150 -7.92 -24.08 -6.69
C GLU A 150 -8.58 -23.53 -7.96
N LYS A 151 -9.68 -24.15 -8.40
CA LYS A 151 -10.47 -23.65 -9.53
C LYS A 151 -11.11 -22.29 -9.21
N ASN A 152 -11.63 -22.12 -8.00
CA ASN A 152 -12.18 -20.84 -7.55
C ASN A 152 -11.11 -19.76 -7.47
N GLU A 153 -9.89 -20.08 -7.02
CA GLU A 153 -8.77 -19.13 -7.02
C GLU A 153 -8.43 -18.68 -8.45
N GLN A 154 -8.31 -19.64 -9.38
CA GLN A 154 -8.06 -19.35 -10.80
C GLN A 154 -9.15 -18.45 -11.38
N GLU A 155 -10.42 -18.75 -11.14
CA GLU A 155 -11.55 -17.94 -11.59
C GLU A 155 -11.53 -16.53 -10.95
N GLY A 156 -11.25 -16.42 -9.66
CA GLY A 156 -11.14 -15.15 -8.98
C GLY A 156 -10.05 -14.27 -9.59
N PHE A 157 -8.86 -14.83 -9.82
CA PHE A 157 -7.78 -14.10 -10.47
C PHE A 157 -8.09 -13.77 -11.93
N LYS A 158 -8.73 -14.67 -12.68
CA LYS A 158 -9.25 -14.40 -14.05
C LYS A 158 -10.05 -13.10 -14.06
N PHE A 159 -10.96 -12.91 -13.09
CA PHE A 159 -11.72 -11.66 -12.96
C PHE A 159 -10.90 -10.46 -12.52
N LEU A 160 -9.95 -10.62 -11.59
CA LEU A 160 -9.06 -9.52 -11.19
C LEU A 160 -8.19 -9.02 -12.35
N PHE A 161 -7.62 -9.94 -13.15
CA PHE A 161 -6.87 -9.60 -14.35
C PHE A 161 -7.75 -8.85 -15.36
N ALA A 162 -8.94 -9.38 -15.65
CA ALA A 162 -9.88 -8.74 -16.58
C ALA A 162 -10.32 -7.35 -16.08
N GLY A 163 -10.63 -7.24 -14.78
CA GLY A 163 -11.02 -6.01 -14.12
C GLY A 163 -9.92 -4.95 -14.14
N ALA A 164 -8.66 -5.33 -13.92
CA ALA A 164 -7.53 -4.41 -14.04
C ALA A 164 -7.38 -3.84 -15.46
N MET A 165 -7.66 -4.65 -16.49
CA MET A 165 -7.64 -4.17 -17.88
C MET A 165 -8.81 -3.20 -18.15
N VAL A 166 -10.03 -3.56 -17.77
CA VAL A 166 -11.22 -2.76 -18.09
C VAL A 166 -11.33 -1.50 -17.21
N GLY A 167 -11.13 -1.63 -15.90
CA GLY A 167 -11.38 -0.57 -14.93
C GLY A 167 -10.20 0.36 -14.70
N ILE A 168 -8.98 -0.05 -15.06
CA ILE A 168 -7.76 0.76 -14.83
C ILE A 168 -7.07 1.10 -16.16
N ARG A 169 -6.69 0.09 -16.97
CA ARG A 169 -5.95 0.34 -18.21
C ARG A 169 -6.80 1.11 -19.22
N ASN A 170 -8.02 0.66 -19.51
CA ASN A 170 -8.81 1.22 -20.61
C ASN A 170 -9.16 2.71 -20.41
N PRO A 171 -9.66 3.18 -19.24
CA PRO A 171 -9.91 4.59 -19.03
C PRO A 171 -8.62 5.42 -19.18
N LYS A 172 -7.50 4.93 -18.63
CA LYS A 172 -6.21 5.62 -18.76
C LYS A 172 -5.62 5.60 -20.18
N ALA A 173 -6.08 4.71 -21.06
CA ALA A 173 -5.62 4.59 -22.44
C ALA A 173 -6.51 5.34 -23.44
N HIS A 174 -7.81 5.45 -23.16
CA HIS A 174 -8.80 6.02 -24.09
C HIS A 174 -9.33 7.38 -23.65
N GLU A 175 -9.24 7.70 -22.36
CA GLU A 175 -9.66 8.98 -21.81
C GLU A 175 -8.41 9.72 -21.34
N ASN A 176 -8.34 11.04 -21.54
CA ASN A 176 -7.23 11.88 -21.06
C ASN A 176 -7.32 12.09 -19.52
N ILE A 177 -7.51 11.01 -18.76
CA ILE A 177 -7.59 11.04 -17.30
C ILE A 177 -6.18 11.18 -16.73
N ILE A 178 -5.84 12.41 -16.35
CA ILE A 178 -4.64 12.70 -15.57
C ILE A 178 -5.02 12.60 -14.09
N ASP A 179 -4.71 11.45 -13.49
CA ASP A 179 -4.74 11.27 -12.04
C ASP A 179 -3.34 11.54 -11.46
N ASN A 180 -3.26 12.56 -10.61
CA ASN A 180 -2.02 13.07 -10.01
C ASN A 180 -1.83 12.60 -8.56
N ASP A 181 -2.67 11.68 -8.05
CA ASP A 181 -2.52 11.15 -6.70
C ASP A 181 -1.44 10.04 -6.64
N PRO A 182 -0.30 10.29 -5.95
CA PRO A 182 0.75 9.28 -5.81
C PRO A 182 0.32 8.05 -5.01
N VAL A 183 -0.58 8.21 -4.04
CA VAL A 183 -1.02 7.11 -3.17
C VAL A 183 -1.86 6.14 -3.99
N LYS A 184 -2.87 6.67 -4.68
CA LYS A 184 -3.73 5.88 -5.57
C LYS A 184 -2.96 5.20 -6.68
N ALA A 185 -1.98 5.87 -7.27
CA ALA A 185 -1.11 5.26 -8.26
C ALA A 185 -0.26 4.13 -7.68
N MET A 186 0.25 4.28 -6.46
CA MET A 186 0.99 3.22 -5.76
C MET A 186 0.10 2.01 -5.45
N GLU A 187 -1.15 2.23 -5.02
CA GLU A 187 -2.13 1.16 -4.79
C GLU A 187 -2.38 0.35 -6.08
N MET A 188 -2.56 1.06 -7.20
CA MET A 188 -2.69 0.42 -8.51
C MET A 188 -1.43 -0.35 -8.91
N LEU A 189 -0.24 0.23 -8.70
CA LEU A 189 1.03 -0.48 -8.97
C LEU A 189 1.20 -1.72 -8.08
N ALA A 190 0.77 -1.66 -6.81
CA ALA A 190 0.80 -2.79 -5.91
C ALA A 190 -0.15 -3.91 -6.37
N LEU A 191 -1.37 -3.58 -6.80
CA LEU A 191 -2.30 -4.53 -7.41
C LEU A 191 -1.69 -5.17 -8.67
N VAL A 192 -1.13 -4.37 -9.58
CA VAL A 192 -0.52 -4.88 -10.81
C VAL A 192 0.70 -5.77 -10.51
N ASN A 193 1.46 -5.45 -9.46
CA ASN A 193 2.57 -6.29 -8.99
C ASN A 193 2.09 -7.63 -8.41
N LEU A 194 0.99 -7.66 -7.66
CA LEU A 194 0.38 -8.91 -7.20
C LEU A 194 -0.01 -9.79 -8.39
N LEU A 195 -0.70 -9.21 -9.36
CA LEU A 195 -1.12 -9.89 -10.60
C LEU A 195 0.07 -10.38 -11.42
N PHE A 196 1.11 -9.55 -11.58
CA PHE A 196 2.34 -9.93 -12.27
C PHE A 196 3.01 -11.11 -11.60
N ASN A 197 3.13 -11.13 -10.27
CA ASN A 197 3.74 -12.25 -9.56
C ASN A 197 2.95 -13.55 -9.74
N LYS A 198 1.61 -13.49 -9.72
CA LYS A 198 0.76 -14.66 -10.01
C LYS A 198 0.96 -15.17 -11.44
N ALA A 199 0.99 -14.29 -12.43
CA ALA A 199 1.26 -14.66 -13.81
C ALA A 199 2.70 -15.18 -14.01
N ARG A 200 3.68 -14.63 -13.29
CA ARG A 200 5.08 -15.02 -13.38
C ARG A 200 5.28 -16.48 -12.96
N THR A 201 4.68 -16.89 -11.84
CA THR A 201 4.74 -18.25 -11.31
C THR A 201 3.77 -19.23 -11.96
N SER A 202 2.96 -18.79 -12.93
CA SER A 202 2.00 -19.65 -13.61
C SER A 202 2.69 -20.63 -14.57
N HIS A 203 2.02 -21.74 -14.84
CA HIS A 203 2.50 -22.78 -15.76
C HIS A 203 1.72 -22.69 -17.08
N LYS A 204 2.45 -22.77 -18.19
CA LYS A 204 1.82 -22.89 -19.51
C LYS A 204 1.28 -24.30 -19.69
N VAL A 205 0.07 -24.40 -20.24
CA VAL A 205 -0.58 -25.67 -20.60
C VAL A 205 -0.26 -26.01 -22.05
#